data_AF-A0A6C1SN55-F1
#
_entry.id   AF-A0A6C1SN55-F1
#
_cell.length_a   1.000
_cell.length_b   1.000
_cell.length_c   1.000
_cell.angle_alpha   90.00
_cell.angle_beta   90.00
_cell.angle_gamma   90.00
#
_symmetry.space_group_name_H-M   'P 1'
#
loop_
_entity.id
_entity.type
_entity.pdbx_description
1 polymer ?
#
loop_
_entity_poly.entity_id
_entity_poly.type
_entity_poly.pdbx_seq_one_letter_code
_entity_poly.pdbx_strand_id
1 'polypeptide(L)'
;MNLPKDQPIETSDEAAPSVLASHALCIAKVREHVYGAGRLQPELVAQDDACDLGRWLRGEAAVLRHRPEYWRAVVAHANFHKCAAEVVRLANEGRRTEAESVLAAGGPLRMASKALVESVSDLKRALDNKEAADPEMSALDLLQLPVRLILGWRGGSLSTPAQAGRGRT
;
A
#
# COMPACT_ATOMS: atom_id res chain seq x y z
N MET A 1 14.78 1.25 42.91
CA MET A 1 14.99 0.56 41.62
C MET A 1 13.91 1.04 40.67
N ASN A 2 14.26 2.00 39.83
CA ASN A 2 13.32 2.71 38.97
C ASN A 2 13.42 2.09 37.57
N LEU A 3 12.37 1.42 37.12
CA LEU A 3 12.21 0.97 35.75
C LEU A 3 11.47 2.08 34.98
N PRO A 4 12.02 2.61 33.88
CA PRO A 4 11.34 3.64 33.13
C PRO A 4 10.05 3.06 32.50
N LYS A 5 8.92 3.60 32.94
CA LYS A 5 7.67 3.62 32.18
C LYS A 5 7.80 4.75 31.17
N ASP A 6 7.26 4.52 29.98
CA ASP A 6 7.23 5.45 28.84
C ASP A 6 8.48 5.44 27.96
N GLN A 7 8.48 4.51 27.00
CA GLN A 7 8.93 4.84 25.66
C GLN A 7 7.73 4.67 24.71
N PRO A 8 7.35 5.72 23.96
CA PRO A 8 6.41 5.59 22.86
C PRO A 8 7.05 4.65 21.83
N ILE A 9 6.35 3.57 21.49
CA ILE A 9 6.68 2.80 20.30
C ILE A 9 6.27 3.68 19.12
N GLU A 10 7.20 4.46 18.60
CA GLU A 10 7.02 5.14 17.32
C GLU A 10 6.91 4.06 16.24
N THR A 11 5.68 3.69 15.89
CA THR A 11 5.40 2.91 14.69
C THR A 11 5.47 3.84 13.51
N SER A 12 6.66 4.00 12.92
CA SER A 12 6.82 4.54 11.58
C SER A 12 6.35 3.55 10.48
N ASP A 13 5.28 2.79 10.76
CA ASP A 13 4.78 1.65 9.96
C ASP A 13 3.26 1.80 9.66
N GLU A 14 2.71 3.00 9.86
CA GLU A 14 1.30 3.33 9.64
C GLU A 14 1.12 3.95 8.24
N ALA A 15 0.85 3.10 7.23
CA ALA A 15 0.03 3.46 6.05
C ALA A 15 -0.28 2.29 5.08
N ALA A 16 0.19 1.06 5.32
CA ALA A 16 -0.25 -0.11 4.54
C ALA A 16 -1.08 -1.06 5.43
N PRO A 17 -2.42 -1.11 5.30
CA PRO A 17 -3.21 -2.11 6.00
C PRO A 17 -2.64 -3.50 5.68
N SER A 18 -2.39 -4.29 6.73
CA SER A 18 -1.79 -5.61 6.56
C SER A 18 -2.67 -6.42 5.63
N VAL A 19 -2.17 -6.65 4.41
CA VAL A 19 -2.80 -7.47 3.37
C VAL A 19 -3.25 -8.83 3.92
N LEU A 20 -2.51 -9.36 4.90
CA LEU A 20 -2.86 -10.59 5.59
C LEU A 20 -4.12 -10.45 6.45
N ALA A 21 -4.26 -9.35 7.19
CA ALA A 21 -5.39 -9.13 8.09
C ALA A 21 -6.72 -8.96 7.32
N SER A 22 -6.73 -8.10 6.29
CA SER A 22 -7.96 -7.84 5.51
C SER A 22 -8.41 -9.08 4.72
N HIS A 23 -7.48 -9.91 4.23
CA HIS A 23 -7.82 -11.17 3.56
C HIS A 23 -8.22 -12.29 4.51
N ALA A 24 -7.56 -12.41 5.67
CA ALA A 24 -7.97 -13.36 6.70
C ALA A 24 -9.41 -13.08 7.16
N LEU A 25 -9.76 -11.81 7.34
CA LEU A 25 -11.12 -11.37 7.64
C LEU A 25 -12.10 -11.69 6.49
N CYS A 26 -11.73 -11.43 5.24
CA CYS A 26 -12.56 -11.77 4.07
C CYS A 26 -12.87 -13.28 4.04
N ILE A 27 -11.84 -14.10 4.15
CA ILE A 27 -11.95 -15.55 4.20
C ILE A 27 -12.84 -16.02 5.37
N ALA A 28 -12.72 -15.40 6.55
CA ALA A 28 -13.55 -15.72 7.70
C ALA A 28 -15.03 -15.40 7.43
N LYS A 29 -15.33 -14.22 6.86
CA LYS A 29 -16.68 -13.82 6.47
C LYS A 29 -17.29 -14.77 5.43
N VAL A 30 -16.51 -15.17 4.42
CA VAL A 30 -16.95 -16.12 3.40
C VAL A 30 -17.24 -17.49 4.02
N ARG A 31 -16.39 -17.96 4.94
CA ARG A 31 -16.65 -19.21 5.69
C ARG A 31 -17.91 -19.11 6.54
N GLU A 32 -18.12 -18.01 7.25
CA GLU A 32 -19.35 -17.79 8.03
C GLU A 32 -20.60 -17.76 7.14
N HIS A 33 -20.50 -17.23 5.93
CA HIS A 33 -21.58 -17.26 4.96
C HIS A 33 -21.90 -18.67 4.45
N VAL A 34 -20.88 -19.52 4.28
CA VAL A 34 -21.08 -20.93 3.90
C VAL A 34 -21.62 -21.74 5.08
N TYR A 35 -20.99 -21.65 6.25
CA TYR A 35 -21.22 -22.59 7.35
C TYR A 35 -22.23 -22.12 8.41
N GLY A 36 -22.43 -20.81 8.54
CA GLY A 36 -23.24 -20.20 9.59
C GLY A 36 -24.38 -19.34 9.01
N ALA A 37 -24.61 -18.19 9.63
CA ALA A 37 -25.74 -17.32 9.30
C ALA A 37 -25.34 -16.09 8.45
N GLY A 38 -24.14 -16.10 7.87
CA GLY A 38 -23.64 -14.99 7.08
C GLY A 38 -24.52 -14.67 5.88
N ARG A 39 -24.65 -13.39 5.53
CA ARG A 39 -25.38 -12.90 4.35
C ARG A 39 -24.49 -11.97 3.54
N LEU A 40 -23.79 -12.54 2.56
CA LEU A 40 -22.94 -11.79 1.66
C LEU A 40 -23.58 -11.69 0.27
N GLN A 41 -23.37 -10.55 -0.37
CA GLN A 41 -23.74 -10.32 -1.77
C GLN A 41 -22.47 -10.57 -2.61
N PRO A 42 -22.48 -11.49 -3.58
CA PRO A 42 -21.29 -11.83 -4.36
C PRO A 42 -20.75 -10.61 -5.13
N GLU A 43 -21.61 -9.70 -5.57
CA GLU A 43 -21.26 -8.47 -6.28
C GLU A 43 -20.43 -7.53 -5.39
N LEU A 44 -20.78 -7.41 -4.10
CA LEU A 44 -20.01 -6.61 -3.15
C LEU A 44 -18.68 -7.26 -2.80
N VAL A 45 -18.64 -8.59 -2.73
CA VAL A 45 -17.40 -9.35 -2.47
C VAL A 45 -16.45 -9.28 -3.66
N ALA A 46 -16.97 -9.17 -4.88
CA ALA A 46 -16.19 -9.03 -6.10
C ALA A 46 -15.57 -7.63 -6.30
N GLN A 47 -16.06 -6.61 -5.58
CA GLN A 47 -15.51 -5.25 -5.61
C GLN A 47 -14.15 -5.24 -4.90
N ASP A 48 -13.09 -5.38 -5.68
CA ASP A 48 -11.72 -5.45 -5.18
C ASP A 48 -11.22 -4.07 -4.76
N ASP A 49 -11.64 -2.99 -5.40
CA ASP A 49 -11.20 -1.63 -5.11
C ASP A 49 -11.75 -0.99 -3.83
N ALA A 50 -12.83 -1.54 -3.29
CA ALA A 50 -13.43 -1.11 -2.04
C ALA A 50 -12.69 -1.65 -0.80
N CYS A 51 -11.72 -2.56 -0.97
CA CYS A 51 -10.93 -3.08 0.13
C CYS A 51 -9.69 -2.22 0.39
N ASP A 52 -9.14 -2.34 1.59
CA ASP A 52 -7.92 -1.66 2.04
C ASP A 52 -6.73 -1.84 1.09
N LEU A 53 -6.48 -3.08 0.64
CA LEU A 53 -5.44 -3.37 -0.34
C LEU A 53 -5.77 -2.76 -1.72
N GLY A 54 -7.02 -2.85 -2.16
CA GLY A 54 -7.46 -2.26 -3.43
C GLY A 54 -7.23 -0.75 -3.47
N ARG A 55 -7.53 -0.06 -2.37
CA ARG A 55 -7.24 1.37 -2.21
C ARG A 55 -5.74 1.65 -2.26
N TRP A 56 -4.93 0.90 -1.54
CA TRP A 56 -3.48 1.06 -1.55
C TRP A 56 -2.85 0.81 -2.93
N LEU A 57 -3.30 -0.23 -3.64
CA LEU A 57 -2.86 -0.52 -5.01
C LEU A 57 -3.16 0.65 -5.96
N ARG A 58 -4.35 1.25 -5.87
CA ARG A 58 -4.74 2.36 -6.73
C ARG A 58 -4.12 3.70 -6.34
N GLY A 59 -3.80 3.87 -5.05
CA GLY A 59 -3.17 5.05 -4.46
C GLY A 59 -1.65 4.93 -4.42
N GLU A 60 -1.09 4.71 -3.24
CA GLU A 60 0.36 4.76 -2.98
C GLU A 60 1.18 3.85 -3.92
N ALA A 61 0.76 2.60 -4.12
CA ALA A 61 1.53 1.67 -4.95
C ALA A 61 1.46 2.00 -6.45
N ALA A 62 0.59 2.92 -6.87
CA ALA A 62 0.45 3.32 -8.28
C ALA A 62 1.74 3.92 -8.87
N VAL A 63 2.64 4.42 -8.03
CA VAL A 63 3.97 4.91 -8.47
C VAL A 63 4.78 3.82 -9.18
N LEU A 64 4.52 2.54 -8.89
CA LEU A 64 5.15 1.38 -9.53
C LEU A 64 4.34 0.80 -10.70
N ARG A 65 3.34 1.50 -11.25
CA ARG A 65 2.56 1.02 -12.43
C ARG A 65 3.39 0.63 -13.65
N HIS A 66 4.59 1.19 -13.77
CA HIS A 66 5.55 0.89 -14.83
C HIS A 66 6.32 -0.43 -14.57
N ARG A 67 6.20 -1.01 -13.38
CA ARG A 67 6.87 -2.25 -12.97
C ARG A 67 5.95 -3.46 -13.13
N PRO A 68 6.48 -4.63 -13.51
CA PRO A 68 5.68 -5.85 -13.61
C PRO A 68 5.16 -6.33 -12.24
N GLU A 69 5.88 -6.04 -11.14
CA GLU A 69 5.45 -6.36 -9.76
C GLU A 69 4.06 -5.81 -9.45
N TYR A 70 3.79 -4.57 -9.88
CA TYR A 70 2.50 -3.90 -9.64
C TYR A 70 1.35 -4.65 -10.29
N TRP A 71 1.50 -4.99 -11.57
CA TRP A 71 0.45 -5.68 -12.31
C TRP A 71 0.23 -7.12 -11.83
N ARG A 72 1.29 -7.81 -11.36
CA ARG A 72 1.14 -9.11 -10.70
C ARG A 72 0.26 -9.00 -9.46
N ALA A 73 0.47 -7.98 -8.62
CA ALA A 73 -0.34 -7.74 -7.43
C ALA A 73 -1.79 -7.39 -7.76
N VAL A 74 -2.02 -6.51 -8.74
CA VAL A 74 -3.37 -6.15 -9.20
C VAL A 74 -4.15 -7.36 -9.71
N VAL A 75 -3.53 -8.20 -10.55
CA VAL A 75 -4.18 -9.39 -11.09
C VAL A 75 -4.46 -10.43 -10.01
N ALA A 76 -3.49 -10.68 -9.12
CA ALA A 76 -3.67 -11.62 -8.02
C ALA A 76 -4.79 -11.18 -7.06
N HIS A 77 -4.89 -9.86 -6.81
CA HIS A 77 -5.91 -9.26 -5.95
C HIS A 77 -7.31 -9.41 -6.54
N ALA A 78 -7.50 -9.06 -7.80
CA ALA A 78 -8.76 -9.24 -8.50
C ALA A 78 -9.16 -10.73 -8.53
N ASN A 79 -8.20 -11.64 -8.74
CA ASN A 79 -8.48 -13.08 -8.75
C ASN A 79 -8.93 -13.61 -7.38
N PHE A 80 -8.32 -13.13 -6.29
CA PHE A 80 -8.76 -13.47 -4.93
C PHE A 80 -10.23 -13.07 -4.68
N HIS A 81 -10.60 -11.83 -5.02
CA HIS A 81 -11.96 -11.33 -4.87
C HIS A 81 -12.97 -12.09 -5.74
N LYS A 82 -12.59 -12.46 -6.97
CA LYS A 82 -13.39 -13.34 -7.84
C LYS A 82 -13.63 -14.70 -7.20
N CYS A 83 -12.59 -15.36 -6.68
CA CYS A 83 -12.76 -16.64 -5.99
C CYS A 83 -13.64 -16.50 -4.74
N ALA A 84 -13.49 -15.42 -3.96
CA ALA A 84 -14.30 -15.18 -2.78
C ALA A 84 -15.78 -14.96 -3.13
N ALA A 85 -16.05 -14.17 -4.17
CA ALA A 85 -17.39 -13.94 -4.69
C ALA A 85 -18.02 -15.23 -5.24
N GLU A 86 -17.21 -16.09 -5.87
CA GLU A 86 -17.68 -17.37 -6.38
C GLU A 86 -18.15 -18.31 -5.25
N VAL A 87 -17.41 -18.37 -4.13
CA VAL A 87 -17.88 -19.13 -2.95
C VAL A 87 -19.25 -18.63 -2.50
N VAL A 88 -19.43 -17.32 -2.42
CA VAL A 88 -20.68 -16.68 -1.98
C VAL A 88 -21.81 -16.97 -2.97
N ARG A 89 -21.55 -16.87 -4.27
CA ARG A 89 -22.52 -17.19 -5.33
C ARG A 89 -22.98 -18.65 -5.23
N LEU A 90 -22.04 -19.60 -5.14
CA LEU A 90 -22.34 -21.02 -5.00
C LEU A 90 -23.14 -21.32 -3.73
N ALA A 91 -22.80 -20.69 -2.60
CA ALA A 91 -23.53 -20.83 -1.36
C ALA A 91 -24.98 -20.29 -1.48
N ASN A 92 -25.16 -19.12 -2.09
CA ASN A 92 -26.47 -18.51 -2.34
C ASN A 92 -27.35 -19.36 -3.28
N GLU A 93 -26.74 -20.10 -4.20
CA GLU A 93 -27.42 -21.05 -5.09
C GLU A 93 -27.73 -22.41 -4.44
N GLY A 94 -27.37 -22.61 -3.17
CA GLY A 94 -27.52 -23.91 -2.48
C GLY A 94 -26.50 -24.97 -2.90
N ARG A 95 -25.51 -24.62 -3.73
CA ARG A 95 -24.45 -25.51 -4.25
C ARG A 95 -23.31 -25.65 -3.25
N ARG A 96 -23.64 -26.12 -2.05
CA ARG A 96 -22.75 -26.10 -0.89
C ARG A 96 -21.45 -26.87 -1.10
N THR A 97 -21.51 -28.07 -1.67
CA THR A 97 -20.31 -28.91 -1.91
C THR A 97 -19.31 -28.21 -2.84
N GLU A 98 -19.79 -27.46 -3.83
CA GLU A 98 -18.92 -26.71 -4.74
C GLU A 98 -18.30 -25.50 -4.04
N ALA A 99 -19.09 -24.78 -3.23
CA ALA A 99 -18.57 -23.68 -2.40
C ALA A 99 -17.47 -24.17 -1.43
N GLU A 100 -17.67 -25.34 -0.82
CA GLU A 100 -16.69 -25.99 0.07
C GLU A 100 -15.43 -26.41 -0.69
N SER A 101 -15.56 -26.90 -1.93
CA SER A 101 -14.41 -27.23 -2.80
C SER A 101 -13.55 -25.98 -3.09
N VAL A 102 -14.20 -24.84 -3.38
CA VAL A 102 -13.49 -23.57 -3.59
C VAL A 102 -12.74 -23.11 -2.34
N LEU A 103 -13.32 -23.35 -1.15
CA LEU A 103 -12.76 -23.00 0.16
C LEU A 103 -11.69 -23.94 0.72
N ALA A 104 -11.57 -25.15 0.18
CA ALA A 104 -10.71 -26.20 0.70
C ALA A 104 -9.24 -25.76 0.82
N ALA A 105 -8.44 -26.48 1.62
CA ALA A 105 -7.04 -26.13 1.88
C ALA A 105 -6.18 -26.02 0.59
N GLY A 106 -6.50 -26.79 -0.45
CA GLY A 106 -5.91 -26.68 -1.79
C GLY A 106 -6.86 -26.09 -2.84
N GLY A 107 -7.99 -25.53 -2.40
CA GLY A 107 -9.02 -24.99 -3.27
C GLY A 107 -8.63 -23.64 -3.89
N PRO A 108 -9.32 -23.23 -4.97
CA PRO A 108 -9.06 -21.99 -5.69
C PRO A 108 -8.89 -20.74 -4.80
N LEU A 109 -9.73 -20.55 -3.77
CA LEU A 109 -9.61 -19.36 -2.91
C LEU A 109 -8.28 -19.34 -2.14
N ARG A 110 -7.80 -20.50 -1.67
CA ARG A 110 -6.54 -20.59 -0.95
C ARG A 110 -5.33 -20.40 -1.84
N MET A 111 -5.36 -20.97 -3.04
CA MET A 111 -4.32 -20.74 -4.04
C MET A 111 -4.25 -19.25 -4.43
N ALA A 112 -5.40 -18.62 -4.68
CA ALA A 112 -5.47 -17.19 -4.99
C ALA A 112 -4.95 -16.32 -3.83
N SER A 113 -5.32 -16.65 -2.59
CA SER A 113 -4.82 -15.95 -1.40
C SER A 113 -3.30 -16.06 -1.27
N LYS A 114 -2.71 -17.22 -1.54
CA LYS A 114 -1.26 -17.42 -1.49
C LYS A 114 -0.54 -16.57 -2.55
N ALA A 115 -0.98 -16.66 -3.80
CA ALA A 115 -0.41 -15.89 -4.91
C ALA A 115 -0.49 -14.37 -4.65
N LEU A 116 -1.58 -13.92 -4.03
CA LEU A 116 -1.76 -12.53 -3.64
C LEU A 116 -0.73 -12.09 -2.60
N VAL A 117 -0.54 -12.85 -1.54
CA VAL A 117 0.47 -12.55 -0.50
C VAL A 117 1.88 -12.48 -1.09
N GLU A 118 2.24 -13.43 -1.94
CA GLU A 118 3.53 -13.45 -2.63
C GLU A 118 3.70 -12.20 -3.51
N SER A 119 2.72 -11.88 -4.35
CA SER A 119 2.78 -10.74 -5.27
C SER A 119 2.85 -9.38 -4.57
N VAL A 120 2.14 -9.20 -3.45
CA VAL A 120 2.21 -7.98 -2.65
C VAL A 120 3.56 -7.87 -1.95
N SER A 121 4.11 -8.97 -1.46
CA SER A 121 5.42 -8.98 -0.79
C SER A 121 6.52 -8.58 -1.78
N ASP A 122 6.44 -9.06 -3.02
CA ASP A 122 7.33 -8.64 -4.11
C ASP A 122 7.17 -7.15 -4.45
N LEU A 123 5.93 -6.65 -4.49
CA LEU A 123 5.65 -5.24 -4.77
C LEU A 123 6.18 -4.33 -3.65
N LYS A 124 6.00 -4.71 -2.38
CA LYS A 124 6.56 -3.98 -1.23
C LYS A 124 8.07 -3.89 -1.31
N ARG A 125 8.76 -5.02 -1.57
CA ARG A 125 10.21 -5.02 -1.77
C ARG A 125 10.66 -4.09 -2.91
N ALA A 126 9.85 -3.98 -3.98
CA ALA A 126 10.14 -3.04 -5.06
C ALA A 126 9.91 -1.57 -4.68
N LEU A 127 8.98 -1.28 -3.77
CA LEU A 127 8.79 0.06 -3.20
C LEU A 127 10.00 0.44 -2.33
N ASP A 128 10.40 -0.44 -1.42
CA ASP A 128 11.54 -0.21 -0.52
C ASP A 128 12.84 0.01 -1.32
N ASN A 129 13.03 -0.77 -2.39
CA ASN A 129 14.19 -0.61 -3.29
C ASN A 129 14.14 0.65 -4.15
N LYS A 130 12.95 1.20 -4.44
CA LYS A 130 12.82 2.50 -5.13
C LYS A 130 13.30 3.63 -4.23
N GLU A 131 12.92 3.62 -2.96
CA GLU A 131 13.35 4.64 -1.98
C GLU A 131 14.86 4.61 -1.76
N ALA A 132 15.48 3.42 -1.81
CA ALA A 132 16.93 3.30 -1.78
C ALA A 132 17.65 3.79 -3.06
N ALA A 133 16.94 3.88 -4.20
CA ALA A 133 17.50 4.25 -5.50
C ALA A 133 17.28 5.73 -5.88
N ASP A 134 16.47 6.47 -5.13
CA ASP A 134 16.34 7.94 -5.20
C ASP A 134 17.18 8.57 -4.07
N PRO A 135 18.51 8.78 -4.21
CA PRO A 135 19.23 9.64 -3.29
C PRO A 135 18.89 11.09 -3.65
N GLU A 136 17.96 11.70 -2.93
CA GLU A 136 18.16 13.13 -2.64
C GLU A 136 19.56 13.24 -2.02
N MET A 137 20.45 13.97 -2.68
CA MET A 137 21.88 14.12 -2.35
C MET A 137 22.16 13.94 -0.85
N SER A 138 22.85 12.86 -0.51
CA SER A 138 23.38 12.67 0.83
C SER A 138 24.36 13.80 1.13
N ALA A 139 24.19 14.48 2.26
CA ALA A 139 25.10 15.54 2.72
C ALA A 139 26.57 15.06 2.85
N LEU A 140 26.82 13.74 2.84
CA LEU A 140 28.16 13.16 2.84
C LEU A 140 28.86 13.18 1.47
N ASP A 141 28.14 13.37 0.35
CA ASP A 141 28.76 13.47 -0.98
C ASP A 141 29.37 14.86 -1.25
N LEU A 142 28.97 15.88 -0.48
CA LEU A 142 29.58 17.23 -0.52
C LEU A 142 31.01 17.25 0.04
N LEU A 143 31.44 16.20 0.73
CA LEU A 143 32.80 16.07 1.29
C LEU A 143 33.79 15.36 0.36
N GLN A 144 33.35 14.88 -0.82
CA GLN A 144 34.22 14.20 -1.79
C GLN A 144 34.41 14.96 -3.11
N LEU A 145 33.94 16.20 -3.23
CA LEU A 145 34.26 17.04 -4.40
C LEU A 145 35.69 17.62 -4.30
N PRO A 146 36.44 17.72 -5.41
CA PRO A 146 37.69 18.48 -5.40
C PRO A 146 37.39 19.95 -5.05
N VAL A 147 38.18 20.52 -4.13
CA VAL A 147 38.06 21.86 -3.50
C VAL A 147 38.31 23.02 -4.49
N ARG A 148 37.67 23.02 -5.66
CA ARG A 148 37.81 24.10 -6.66
C ARG A 148 36.50 24.72 -7.14
N LEU A 149 35.36 24.36 -6.55
CA LEU A 149 34.06 24.96 -6.88
C LEU A 149 33.22 25.31 -5.64
N ILE A 150 33.86 25.55 -4.50
CA ILE A 150 33.23 26.18 -3.34
C ILE A 150 33.69 27.65 -3.35
N LEU A 151 32.95 28.50 -4.06
CA LEU A 151 32.82 29.97 -3.88
C LEU A 151 32.37 30.58 -5.22
N GLY A 152 31.05 30.69 -5.42
CA GLY A 152 30.54 31.31 -6.63
C GLY A 152 29.02 31.42 -6.74
N TRP A 153 28.28 31.50 -5.63
CA TRP A 153 26.86 31.87 -5.70
C TRP A 153 26.51 32.93 -4.65
N ARG A 154 26.28 34.16 -5.12
CA ARG A 154 25.49 35.20 -4.43
C ARG A 154 24.48 35.74 -5.42
N GLY A 155 23.26 35.20 -5.38
CA GLY A 155 22.06 35.85 -5.87
C GLY A 155 21.29 36.48 -4.70
N GLY A 156 20.65 37.62 -4.94
CA GLY A 156 19.72 38.28 -4.01
C GLY A 156 19.81 39.80 -4.09
N SER A 157 19.14 40.42 -5.07
CA SER A 157 17.82 41.06 -4.94
C SER A 157 17.89 42.45 -4.31
N LEU A 158 17.74 43.49 -5.15
CA LEU A 158 17.54 44.86 -4.74
C LEU A 158 16.04 45.10 -4.55
N SER A 159 15.64 45.42 -3.33
CA SER A 159 14.37 46.07 -3.04
C SER A 159 14.64 47.29 -2.15
N THR A 160 14.13 48.42 -2.64
CA THR A 160 14.09 49.77 -2.06
C THR A 160 13.53 49.85 -0.64
N PRO A 161 13.81 50.96 0.05
CA PRO A 161 12.71 51.68 0.70
C PRO A 161 12.68 53.18 0.35
N ALA A 162 11.46 53.69 0.20
CA ALA A 162 11.08 55.11 0.38
C ALA A 162 11.33 55.53 1.86
N GLN A 163 11.43 56.79 2.28
CA GLN A 163 10.63 57.96 1.94
C GLN A 163 11.20 59.25 2.60
N ALA A 164 10.87 60.41 2.02
CA ALA A 164 10.55 61.72 2.63
C ALA A 164 11.65 62.63 3.26
N GLY A 165 11.84 63.80 2.64
CA GLY A 165 11.33 65.05 3.24
C GLY A 165 12.23 66.29 3.29
N ARG A 166 11.67 67.42 2.80
CA ARG A 166 12.02 68.86 2.98
C ARG A 166 13.18 69.36 2.10
N GLY A 167 13.17 70.52 1.44
CA GLY A 167 12.23 71.63 1.29
C GLY A 167 12.99 72.89 0.83
N ARG A 168 12.36 73.68 -0.05
CA ARG A 168 12.52 75.15 -0.24
C ARG A 168 13.89 75.71 -0.70
N THR A 169 13.92 76.32 -1.89
CA THR A 169 14.00 77.78 -2.16
C THR A 169 13.69 78.03 -3.62
#